data_AF-A0A2S1PUR8-F1
#
_entry.id   AF-A0A2S1PUR8-F1
#
_cell.length_a   1.000
_cell.length_b   1.000
_cell.length_c   1.000
_cell.angle_alpha   90.00
_cell.angle_beta   90.00
_cell.angle_gamma   90.00
#
_symmetry.space_group_name_H-M   'P 1'
#
loop_
_entity.id
_entity.type
_entity.pdbx_description
1 polymer ?
#
loop_
_entity_poly.entity_id
_entity_poly.type
_entity_poly.pdbx_seq_one_letter_code
_entity_poly.pdbx_strand_id
1 'polypeptide(L)' 'MFDITWVLIRLAGFLFFFGLLLDIEIILLIVGLVLLHMNLGLNTILNDYIHFNKIKVFLTFLIRFSSIEIGRYILELLL' A
#
# COMPACT_ATOMS: atom_id res chain seq x y z
N MET A 1 -4.80 41.20 -17.87
CA MET A 1 -3.46 41.13 -18.49
C MET A 1 -2.78 39.89 -17.93
N PHE A 2 -2.14 39.06 -18.75
CA PHE A 2 -1.36 37.93 -18.21
C PHE A 2 -0.10 38.51 -17.57
N ASP A 3 -0.06 38.57 -16.24
CA ASP A 3 1.12 38.95 -15.49
C ASP A 3 1.78 37.71 -14.87
N ILE A 4 2.98 37.92 -14.32
CA ILE A 4 3.77 36.84 -13.72
C ILE A 4 2.99 36.17 -12.59
N THR A 5 2.25 36.95 -11.79
CA THR A 5 1.41 36.43 -10.71
C THR A 5 0.34 35.46 -11.21
N TRP A 6 -0.34 35.78 -12.31
CA TRP A 6 -1.35 34.90 -12.91
C TRP A 6 -0.76 33.56 -13.38
N VAL A 7 0.45 33.58 -13.97
CA VAL A 7 1.15 32.36 -14.40
C VAL A 7 1.56 31.52 -13.19
N LEU A 8 2.15 32.16 -12.17
CA LEU A 8 2.62 31.48 -10.95
C LEU A 8 1.48 30.81 -10.18
N ILE A 9 0.30 31.43 -10.07
CA ILE A 9 -0.86 30.84 -9.40
C ILE A 9 -1.31 29.56 -10.10
N ARG A 10 -1.34 29.55 -11.44
CA ARG A 10 -1.70 28.34 -12.20
C ARG A 10 -0.65 27.25 -12.07
N LEU A 11 0.62 27.61 -12.14
CA LEU A 11 1.72 26.67 -11.96
C LEU A 11 1.68 26.03 -10.55
N ALA A 12 1.42 26.83 -9.52
CA ALA A 12 1.24 26.35 -8.16
C ALA A 12 0.07 25.34 -8.06
N GLY A 13 -1.06 25.63 -8.72
CA GLY A 13 -2.18 24.69 -8.80
C GLY A 13 -1.83 23.36 -9.46
N PHE A 14 -1.09 23.39 -10.58
CA PHE A 14 -0.61 22.17 -11.23
C PHE A 14 0.36 21.39 -10.35
N LEU A 15 1.36 22.05 -9.76
CA LEU A 15 2.34 21.41 -8.89
C LEU A 15 1.70 20.79 -7.65
N PHE A 16 0.72 21.48 -7.05
CA PHE A 16 -0.05 20.94 -5.93
C PHE A 16 -0.81 19.67 -6.33
N PHE A 17 -1.51 19.70 -7.47
CA PHE A 17 -2.26 18.55 -7.96
C PHE A 17 -1.34 17.35 -8.27
N PHE A 18 -0.21 17.57 -8.94
CA PHE A 18 0.77 16.51 -9.20
C PHE A 18 1.43 16.01 -7.91
N GLY A 19 1.68 16.88 -6.93
CA GLY A 19 2.17 16.50 -5.62
C GLY A 19 1.22 15.52 -4.93
N LEU A 20 -0.08 15.83 -4.88
CA LEU A 20 -1.09 14.94 -4.30
C LEU A 20 -1.13 13.57 -5.00
N LEU A 21 -1.00 13.52 -6.33
CA LEU A 21 -0.96 12.26 -7.07
C LEU A 21 0.28 11.42 -6.71
N LEU A 22 1.44 12.07 -6.61
CA LEU A 22 2.69 11.40 -6.20
C LEU A 22 2.60 10.88 -4.77
N ASP A 23 2.02 11.65 -3.86
CA ASP A 23 1.85 11.24 -2.45
C ASP A 23 0.99 9.96 -2.37
N ILE A 24 -0.15 9.93 -3.10
CA ILE A 24 -1.01 8.74 -3.18
C ILE A 24 -0.26 7.55 -3.78
N GLU A 25 0.51 7.75 -4.84
CA GLU A 25 1.30 6.68 -5.47
C GLU A 25 2.33 6.10 -4.50
N ILE A 26 3.05 6.95 -3.76
CA ILE A 26 4.03 6.52 -2.76
C ILE A 26 3.37 5.72 -1.64
N ILE A 27 2.21 6.18 -1.14
CA ILE A 27 1.46 5.44 -0.11
C ILE A 27 1.06 4.06 -0.63
N LEU A 28 0.49 3.97 -1.83
CA LEU A 28 0.10 2.70 -2.44
C LEU A 28 1.29 1.78 -2.67
N LEU A 29 2.43 2.32 -3.10
CA LEU A 29 3.67 1.56 -3.29
C LEU A 29 4.15 0.96 -1.97
N ILE A 30 4.22 1.76 -0.90
CA ILE A 30 4.67 1.30 0.42
C ILE A 30 3.74 0.22 0.96
N VAL A 31 2.42 0.48 0.97
CA VAL A 31 1.42 -0.49 1.43
C VAL A 31 1.53 -1.79 0.62
N GLY A 32 1.61 -1.67 -0.70
CA GLY A 32 1.73 -2.83 -1.60
C GLY A 32 2.97 -3.66 -1.33
N LEU A 33 4.13 -3.04 -1.17
CA LEU A 33 5.39 -3.72 -0.89
C LEU A 33 5.38 -4.44 0.46
N VAL A 34 4.84 -3.80 1.50
CA VAL A 34 4.71 -4.42 2.84
C VAL A 34 3.80 -5.64 2.77
N LEU A 35 2.62 -5.50 2.17
CA LEU A 35 1.67 -6.61 2.05
C LEU A 35 2.22 -7.75 1.20
N LEU A 36 2.92 -7.45 0.10
CA LEU A 36 3.58 -8.44 -0.74
C LEU A 36 4.66 -9.20 0.04
N HIS A 37 5.55 -8.46 0.72
CA HIS A 37 6.63 -9.05 1.49
C HIS A 37 6.10 -9.99 2.59
N MET A 38 5.11 -9.53 3.36
CA MET A 38 4.49 -10.35 4.41
C MET A 38 3.80 -11.59 3.87
N ASN A 39 3.06 -11.47 2.77
CA ASN A 39 2.33 -12.60 2.19
C ASN A 39 3.30 -13.67 1.66
N LEU A 40 4.36 -13.27 0.97
CA LEU A 40 5.42 -14.19 0.54
C LEU A 40 6.11 -14.86 1.73
N GLY A 41 6.53 -14.08 2.74
CA GLY A 41 7.21 -14.61 3.92
C GLY A 41 6.36 -15.62 4.69
N LEU A 42 5.08 -15.29 4.94
CA LEU A 42 4.18 -16.18 5.67
C LEU A 42 3.85 -17.44 4.86
N ASN A 43 3.66 -17.35 3.55
CA ASN A 43 3.44 -18.54 2.72
C ASN A 43 4.66 -19.47 2.69
N THR A 44 5.89 -18.92 2.68
CA THR A 44 7.11 -19.73 2.82
C THR A 44 7.12 -20.47 4.14
N ILE A 45 6.83 -19.79 5.26
CA ILE A 45 6.73 -20.43 6.59
C ILE A 45 5.66 -21.54 6.59
N LEU A 46 4.47 -21.30 6.03
CA LEU A 46 3.45 -22.35 5.93
C LEU A 46 3.92 -23.54 5.09
N ASN A 47 4.68 -23.28 4.04
CA ASN A 47 5.18 -24.34 3.17
C ASN A 47 6.25 -25.20 3.84
N ASP A 48 7.12 -24.58 4.62
CA ASP A 48 8.24 -25.26 5.30
C ASP A 48 7.75 -26.07 6.51
N TYR A 49 6.78 -25.53 7.27
CA TYR A 49 6.43 -26.10 8.59
C TYR A 49 5.07 -26.80 8.65
N ILE A 50 4.14 -26.56 7.71
CA ILE A 50 2.79 -27.15 7.76
C ILE A 50 2.61 -28.18 6.64
N HIS A 51 2.58 -29.46 7.02
CA HIS A 51 2.42 -30.58 6.09
C HIS A 51 0.97 -31.06 5.93
N PHE A 52 0.06 -30.65 6.81
CA PHE A 52 -1.36 -30.98 6.68
C PHE A 52 -2.09 -29.98 5.78
N ASN A 53 -2.46 -30.39 4.57
CA ASN A 53 -3.07 -29.52 3.57
C ASN A 53 -4.33 -28.78 4.05
N LYS A 54 -5.19 -29.43 4.84
CA LYS A 54 -6.40 -28.79 5.40
C LYS A 54 -6.06 -27.58 6.29
N ILE A 55 -5.01 -27.72 7.11
CA ILE A 55 -4.51 -26.65 7.99
C ILE A 55 -3.86 -25.56 7.16
N LYS A 56 -3.04 -25.92 6.16
CA LYS A 56 -2.39 -24.95 5.27
C LYS A 56 -3.41 -24.06 4.57
N VAL A 57 -4.48 -24.63 3.99
CA VAL A 57 -5.54 -23.86 3.33
C VAL A 57 -6.23 -22.88 4.30
N PHE A 58 -6.56 -23.34 5.51
CA PHE A 58 -7.16 -22.49 6.54
C PHE A 58 -6.22 -21.33 6.93
N LEU A 59 -4.93 -21.61 7.13
CA LEU A 59 -3.94 -20.59 7.46
C LEU A 59 -3.72 -19.59 6.31
N THR A 60 -3.71 -20.03 5.05
CA THR A 60 -3.64 -19.12 3.90
C THR A 60 -4.85 -18.18 3.84
N PHE A 61 -6.03 -18.64 4.23
CA PHE A 61 -7.21 -17.78 4.36
C PHE A 61 -6.97 -16.72 5.45
N LEU A 62 -6.52 -17.13 6.64
CA LEU A 62 -6.21 -16.19 7.73
C LEU A 62 -5.12 -15.17 7.36
N ILE A 63 -4.08 -15.57 6.62
CA ILE A 63 -3.07 -14.64 6.10
C ILE A 63 -3.73 -13.55 5.25
N ARG A 64 -4.70 -13.90 4.39
CA ARG A 64 -5.41 -12.91 3.57
C ARG A 64 -6.24 -11.93 4.41
N PHE A 65 -6.94 -12.40 5.45
CA PHE A 65 -7.66 -11.50 6.37
C PHE A 65 -6.70 -10.59 7.12
N SER A 66 -5.60 -11.13 7.61
CA SER A 66 -4.56 -10.36 8.29
C SER A 66 -3.95 -9.31 7.37
N SER A 67 -3.72 -9.61 6.09
CA SER A 67 -3.23 -8.64 5.11
C SER A 67 -4.20 -7.46 4.90
N ILE A 68 -5.52 -7.70 4.89
CA ILE A 68 -6.50 -6.61 4.79
C ILE A 68 -6.42 -5.71 6.02
N GLU A 69 -6.38 -6.30 7.20
CA GLU A 69 -6.36 -5.57 8.47
C GLU A 69 -5.05 -4.78 8.67
N ILE A 70 -3.90 -5.39 8.32
CA ILE A 70 -2.61 -4.70 8.32
C ILE A 70 -2.60 -3.56 7.29
N GLY A 71 -3.16 -3.79 6.11
CA GLY A 71 -3.31 -2.75 5.09
C GLY A 71 -4.10 -1.55 5.62
N ARG A 72 -5.19 -1.79 6.35
CA ARG A 72 -5.97 -0.74 7.03
C ARG A 72 -5.12 0.02 8.04
N TYR A 73 -4.40 -0.66 8.94
CA TYR A 73 -3.56 0.00 9.94
C TYR A 73 -2.42 0.82 9.33
N ILE A 74 -1.81 0.35 8.23
CA ILE A 74 -0.77 1.12 7.53
C ILE A 74 -1.38 2.37 6.90
N LEU A 75 -2.56 2.27 6.30
CA LEU A 75 -3.26 3.45 5.76
C LEU A 75 -3.60 4.45 6.87
N GLU A 76 -4.08 3.99 8.03
CA GLU A 76 -4.34 4.85 9.20
C GLU A 76 -3.08 5.50 9.79
N LEU A 77 -1.90 4.90 9.59
CA LEU A 77 -0.64 5.48 10.02
C LEU A 77 -0.14 6.54 9.04
N LEU A 78 -0.43 6.39 7.75
CA LEU A 78 0.09 7.23 6.66
C LEU A 78 -0.83 8.40 6.29
N LEU A 79 -2.12 8.35 6.64
CA LEU A 79 -3.15 9.36 6.35
C LEU A 79 -3.75 9.91 7.64
#